data_AF-A0A925TMX1-F1
#
_entry.id   AF-A0A925TMX1-F1
#
_cell.length_a   1.000
_cell.length_b   1.000
_cell.length_c   1.000
_cell.angle_alpha   90.00
_cell.angle_beta   90.00
_cell.angle_gamma   90.00
#
_symmetry.space_group_name_H-M   'P 1'
#
loop_
_entity.id
_entity.type
_entity.pdbx_description
1 polymer ?
#
loop_
_entity_poly.entity_id
_entity_poly.type
_entity_poly.pdbx_seq_one_letter_code
_entity_poly.pdbx_strand_id
1 'polypeptide(L)'
;DNPLHYAGPGPSPVPRGAARNVHYFGPGEHRPGVIRLKSGQTAYLAAGAVVHGVIVADDASDIRITGRGILRGSHIPFGGTAECKKMIELNRCRRVVVEGITVLDGFAWNIIAHHCDDVRFSWVKVMTERPWSTDGINPCASRDVVIEDCFMRTKDDCVSVKGLDWEHPDPRDWVPLRDITIRRCVMWSDNNNAVVVGSETRSSVIERIRFEDCDILYTSNTVGDEGGVLSVIVLDDTTLRDITFNDIRVEYALCPLINVFFTNEIFEIPSRRLAAGGVIRDVVFRNITLFDGPSRRSYLRGMDALRKVTGVRIENLVIRGKSALTAADARLETNAFAEDITII
;
A
#
# COMPACT_ATOMS: atom_id res chain seq x y z
N ASP A 1 1.78 -10.90 26.91
CA ASP A 1 3.22 -10.56 26.91
C ASP A 1 3.84 -10.44 25.52
N ASN A 2 3.14 -9.86 24.54
CA ASN A 2 3.68 -9.59 23.20
C ASN A 2 3.78 -8.08 22.97
N PRO A 3 4.83 -7.41 23.48
CA PRO A 3 4.96 -5.98 23.28
C PRO A 3 5.44 -5.68 21.85
N LEU A 4 4.71 -4.79 21.17
CA LEU A 4 5.18 -4.09 19.97
C LEU A 4 5.68 -2.71 20.42
N HIS A 5 6.97 -2.45 20.21
CA HIS A 5 7.59 -1.16 20.53
C HIS A 5 7.85 -0.37 19.26
N TYR A 6 7.53 0.92 19.27
CA TYR A 6 7.88 1.84 18.18
C TYR A 6 8.38 3.17 18.76
N ALA A 7 9.51 3.64 18.23
CA ALA A 7 10.02 4.98 18.47
C ALA A 7 9.71 5.84 17.25
N GLY A 8 9.16 7.04 17.49
CA GLY A 8 9.00 8.06 16.46
C GLY A 8 10.18 9.03 16.45
N PRO A 9 10.23 9.92 15.47
CA PRO A 9 11.18 11.02 15.51
C PRO A 9 10.79 11.99 16.63
N GLY A 10 11.69 12.93 16.95
CA GLY A 10 11.42 13.99 17.92
C GLY A 10 10.11 14.74 17.68
N PRO A 11 9.69 15.59 18.63
CA PRO A 11 8.39 16.26 18.58
C PRO A 11 8.18 16.99 17.25
N SER A 12 7.01 16.80 16.63
CA SER A 12 6.57 17.62 15.49
C SER A 12 6.47 19.07 15.96
N PRO A 13 6.84 20.06 15.12
CA PRO A 13 6.54 21.45 15.43
C PRO A 13 5.04 21.58 15.71
N VAL A 14 4.71 22.01 16.93
CA VAL A 14 3.32 22.34 17.27
C VAL A 14 2.97 23.57 16.43
N PRO A 15 1.95 23.52 15.56
CA PRO A 15 1.47 24.71 14.86
C PRO A 15 1.18 25.77 15.91
N ARG A 16 1.72 26.99 15.75
CA ARG A 16 1.52 28.09 16.72
C ARG A 16 0.01 28.19 17.00
N GLY A 17 -0.34 27.94 18.27
CA GLY A 17 -1.71 27.62 18.68
C GLY A 17 -2.75 28.61 18.19
N ALA A 18 -3.89 28.09 17.74
CA ALA A 18 -5.08 28.84 17.33
C ALA A 18 -4.98 29.73 16.08
N ALA A 19 -4.15 29.38 15.09
CA ALA A 19 -4.42 29.86 13.74
C ALA A 19 -5.80 29.32 13.29
N ARG A 20 -6.65 30.16 12.66
CA ARG A 20 -8.02 29.82 12.19
C ARG A 20 -8.12 28.54 11.35
N ASN A 21 -6.99 28.00 10.90
CA ASN A 21 -6.87 26.85 10.01
C ASN A 21 -6.36 25.57 10.70
N VAL A 22 -6.30 25.52 12.03
CA VAL A 22 -5.79 24.34 12.75
C VAL A 22 -6.89 23.69 13.61
N HIS A 23 -7.20 22.43 13.31
CA HIS A 23 -7.96 21.53 14.18
C HIS A 23 -6.99 20.90 15.19
N TYR A 24 -6.91 21.47 16.38
CA TYR A 24 -5.95 21.06 17.42
C TYR A 24 -6.60 20.10 18.43
N PHE A 25 -5.97 18.95 18.63
CA PHE A 25 -6.33 17.97 19.66
C PHE A 25 -5.16 17.82 20.63
N GLY A 26 -5.30 18.37 21.84
CA GLY A 26 -4.31 18.24 22.91
C GLY A 26 -4.31 16.85 23.56
N PRO A 27 -3.41 16.58 24.51
CA PRO A 27 -3.42 15.33 25.28
C PRO A 27 -4.81 15.04 25.89
N GLY A 28 -5.26 13.79 25.84
CA GLY A 28 -6.58 13.36 26.31
C GLY A 28 -7.45 12.73 25.23
N GLU A 29 -8.68 12.37 25.62
CA GLU A 29 -9.67 11.71 24.76
C GLU A 29 -10.57 12.73 24.04
N HIS A 30 -10.75 12.58 22.72
CA HIS A 30 -11.55 13.48 21.88
C HIS A 30 -12.50 12.66 20.99
N ARG A 31 -13.72 13.17 20.76
CA ARG A 31 -14.74 12.48 19.93
C ARG A 31 -15.37 13.40 18.88
N PRO A 32 -14.59 13.95 17.93
CA PRO A 32 -15.11 14.89 16.95
C PRO A 32 -15.99 14.24 15.87
N GLY A 33 -16.00 12.91 15.73
CA GLY A 33 -16.64 12.24 14.60
C GLY A 33 -15.84 12.48 13.31
N VAL A 34 -16.46 13.09 12.30
CA VAL A 34 -15.81 13.36 11.00
C VAL A 34 -15.09 14.71 11.04
N ILE A 35 -13.77 14.70 10.87
CA ILE A 35 -12.94 15.92 10.72
C ILE A 35 -12.78 16.19 9.23
N ARG A 36 -13.50 17.19 8.71
CA ARG A 36 -13.39 17.61 7.31
C ARG A 36 -12.36 18.73 7.13
N LEU A 37 -11.26 18.44 6.45
CA LEU A 37 -10.23 19.42 6.14
C LEU A 37 -10.52 20.10 4.79
N LYS A 38 -10.32 21.41 4.76
CA LYS A 38 -10.32 22.27 3.57
C LYS A 38 -8.90 22.73 3.25
N SER A 39 -8.73 23.37 2.09
CA SER A 39 -7.44 23.86 1.66
C SER A 39 -6.74 24.75 2.70
N GLY A 40 -5.44 24.51 2.92
CA GLY A 40 -4.61 25.22 3.88
C GLY A 40 -4.84 24.85 5.34
N GLN A 41 -5.71 23.87 5.65
CA GLN A 41 -5.99 23.45 7.01
C GLN A 41 -5.07 22.34 7.51
N THR A 42 -4.87 22.31 8.83
CA THR A 42 -4.09 21.29 9.53
C THR A 42 -4.96 20.60 10.57
N ALA A 43 -4.99 19.26 10.59
CA ALA A 43 -5.33 18.48 11.78
C ALA A 43 -4.04 18.19 12.55
N TYR A 44 -3.97 18.64 13.82
CA TYR A 44 -2.82 18.39 14.69
C TYR A 44 -3.24 17.57 15.90
N LEU A 45 -2.73 16.34 15.98
CA LEU A 45 -2.98 15.40 17.07
C LEU A 45 -1.75 15.35 17.96
N ALA A 46 -1.79 16.06 19.09
CA ALA A 46 -0.66 16.15 20.02
C ALA A 46 -0.28 14.78 20.60
N ALA A 47 0.95 14.64 21.08
CA ALA A 47 1.35 13.47 21.85
C ALA A 47 0.39 13.28 23.05
N GLY A 48 -0.07 12.05 23.28
CA GLY A 48 -1.07 11.74 24.31
C GLY A 48 -2.52 12.05 23.93
N ALA A 49 -2.79 12.60 22.73
CA ALA A 49 -4.15 12.73 22.22
C ALA A 49 -4.64 11.38 21.68
N VAL A 50 -5.88 11.02 22.00
CA VAL A 50 -6.63 9.91 21.39
C VAL A 50 -7.89 10.52 20.77
N VAL A 51 -7.97 10.50 19.45
CA VAL A 51 -9.06 11.10 18.68
C VAL A 51 -9.90 9.99 18.07
N HIS A 52 -11.13 9.86 18.56
CA HIS A 52 -12.14 8.94 18.04
C HIS A 52 -12.86 9.62 16.87
N GLY A 53 -12.50 9.24 15.66
CA GLY A 53 -13.09 9.80 14.46
C GLY A 53 -12.35 9.39 13.20
N VAL A 54 -12.65 10.11 12.13
CA VAL A 54 -12.00 9.97 10.82
C VAL A 54 -11.62 11.33 10.28
N ILE A 55 -10.67 11.38 9.36
CA ILE A 55 -10.28 12.61 8.66
C ILE A 55 -10.63 12.47 7.18
N VAL A 56 -11.34 13.45 6.63
CA VAL A 56 -11.74 13.47 5.23
C VAL A 56 -11.34 14.79 4.60
N ALA A 57 -10.84 14.75 3.36
CA ALA A 57 -10.61 15.93 2.55
C ALA A 57 -10.99 15.62 1.10
N ASP A 58 -11.78 16.51 0.51
CA ASP A 58 -12.23 16.42 -0.88
C ASP A 58 -11.82 17.72 -1.59
N ASP A 59 -11.21 17.59 -2.77
CA ASP A 59 -10.90 18.72 -3.67
C ASP A 59 -10.11 19.85 -2.97
N ALA A 60 -9.15 19.47 -2.13
CA ALA A 60 -8.42 20.38 -1.26
C ALA A 60 -6.92 20.46 -1.59
N SER A 61 -6.24 21.52 -1.18
CA SER A 61 -4.79 21.67 -1.32
C SER A 61 -4.09 22.18 -0.07
N ASP A 62 -2.81 21.89 0.10
CA ASP A 62 -2.00 22.40 1.22
C ASP A 62 -2.51 21.94 2.59
N ILE A 63 -2.98 20.70 2.68
CA ILE A 63 -3.50 20.11 3.91
C ILE A 63 -2.41 19.36 4.68
N ARG A 64 -2.51 19.39 6.00
CA ARG A 64 -1.58 18.68 6.89
C ARG A 64 -2.33 17.87 7.94
N ILE A 65 -1.93 16.63 8.16
CA ILE A 65 -2.41 15.76 9.24
C ILE A 65 -1.17 15.33 10.03
N THR A 66 -0.93 15.95 11.19
CA THR A 66 0.37 15.89 11.84
C THR A 66 0.27 15.67 13.34
N GLY A 67 1.39 15.29 13.95
CA GLY A 67 1.54 15.17 15.39
C GLY A 67 2.01 13.77 15.80
N ARG A 68 1.73 13.39 17.05
CA ARG A 68 2.15 12.11 17.66
C ARG A 68 1.01 11.45 18.44
N GLY A 69 -0.22 11.90 18.21
CA GLY A 69 -1.43 11.32 18.78
C GLY A 69 -1.96 10.13 17.97
N ILE A 70 -3.04 9.57 18.47
CA ILE A 70 -3.72 8.40 17.92
C ILE A 70 -5.05 8.84 17.30
N LEU A 71 -5.29 8.45 16.05
CA LEU A 71 -6.61 8.45 15.41
C LEU A 71 -7.17 7.03 15.51
N ARG A 72 -8.28 6.86 16.24
CA ARG A 72 -8.82 5.54 16.62
C ARG A 72 -10.18 5.25 15.98
N GLY A 73 -10.28 4.10 15.32
CA GLY A 73 -11.47 3.65 14.57
C GLY A 73 -12.34 2.60 15.26
N SER A 74 -11.95 2.09 16.43
CA SER A 74 -12.60 0.93 17.06
C SER A 74 -14.09 1.10 17.41
N HIS A 75 -14.58 2.33 17.50
CA HIS A 75 -15.99 2.66 17.77
C HIS A 75 -16.86 2.65 16.50
N ILE A 76 -16.26 2.52 15.31
CA ILE A 76 -16.96 2.50 14.02
C ILE A 76 -17.18 1.04 13.61
N PRO A 77 -18.38 0.65 13.12
CA PRO A 77 -18.63 -0.71 12.65
C PRO A 77 -17.71 -1.09 11.48
N PHE A 78 -17.42 -2.38 11.34
CA PHE A 78 -16.63 -2.89 10.22
C PHE A 78 -17.31 -2.57 8.89
N GLY A 79 -16.53 -2.19 7.87
CA GLY A 79 -17.04 -1.67 6.59
C GLY A 79 -17.41 -0.18 6.63
N GLY A 80 -17.43 0.45 7.81
CA GLY A 80 -17.69 1.86 7.98
C GLY A 80 -19.18 2.21 8.06
N THR A 81 -19.48 3.48 7.79
CA THR A 81 -20.85 4.03 7.73
C THR A 81 -21.04 4.80 6.43
N ALA A 82 -22.24 5.35 6.21
CA ALA A 82 -22.50 6.24 5.08
C ALA A 82 -21.57 7.48 5.07
N GLU A 83 -21.14 7.95 6.25
CA GLU A 83 -20.34 9.16 6.42
C GLU A 83 -18.85 8.89 6.65
N CYS A 84 -18.49 7.68 7.09
CA CYS A 84 -17.12 7.28 7.44
C CYS A 84 -16.75 6.01 6.69
N LYS A 85 -16.04 6.12 5.56
CA LYS A 85 -15.67 4.95 4.75
C LYS A 85 -14.24 4.46 5.00
N LYS A 86 -13.37 5.33 5.53
CA LYS A 86 -11.93 5.10 5.75
C LYS A 86 -11.49 5.89 6.99
N MET A 87 -10.32 5.57 7.57
CA MET A 87 -9.78 6.35 8.70
C MET A 87 -9.27 7.71 8.23
N ILE A 88 -8.56 7.73 7.10
CA ILE A 88 -8.14 8.94 6.39
C ILE A 88 -8.53 8.79 4.93
N GLU A 89 -9.41 9.65 4.46
CA GLU A 89 -9.91 9.68 3.09
C GLU A 89 -9.51 10.99 2.42
N LEU A 90 -8.60 10.91 1.44
CA LEU A 90 -8.13 12.06 0.67
C LEU A 90 -8.57 11.85 -0.78
N ASN A 91 -9.48 12.68 -1.26
CA ASN A 91 -10.01 12.60 -2.63
C ASN A 91 -9.62 13.87 -3.39
N ARG A 92 -8.98 13.71 -4.56
CA ARG A 92 -8.58 14.81 -5.45
C ARG A 92 -7.80 15.92 -4.73
N CYS A 93 -6.95 15.54 -3.79
CA CYS A 93 -6.18 16.46 -2.97
C CYS A 93 -4.76 16.70 -3.53
N ARG A 94 -4.20 17.89 -3.27
CA ARG A 94 -2.86 18.24 -3.73
C ARG A 94 -1.96 18.85 -2.64
N ARG A 95 -0.66 18.55 -2.63
CA ARG A 95 0.29 19.03 -1.60
C ARG A 95 -0.18 18.64 -0.19
N VAL A 96 -0.24 17.34 0.06
CA VAL A 96 -0.72 16.76 1.32
C VAL A 96 0.45 16.23 2.15
N VAL A 97 0.46 16.55 3.43
CA VAL A 97 1.43 15.99 4.39
C VAL A 97 0.69 15.24 5.49
N VAL A 98 0.99 13.96 5.66
CA VAL A 98 0.57 13.15 6.80
C VAL A 98 1.81 12.71 7.56
N GLU A 99 1.99 13.19 8.79
CA GLU A 99 3.22 12.96 9.55
C GLU A 99 2.97 12.49 10.98
N GLY A 100 3.60 11.35 11.34
CA GLY A 100 3.90 10.98 12.72
C GLY A 100 2.75 10.40 13.56
N ILE A 101 1.50 10.61 13.12
CA ILE A 101 0.32 10.09 13.79
C ILE A 101 0.27 8.56 13.78
N THR A 102 -0.54 8.01 14.67
CA THR A 102 -0.89 6.59 14.68
C THR A 102 -2.35 6.41 14.30
N VAL A 103 -2.64 5.61 13.29
CA VAL A 103 -3.98 5.13 12.96
C VAL A 103 -4.16 3.76 13.60
N LEU A 104 -5.16 3.63 14.48
CA LEU A 104 -5.37 2.44 15.28
C LEU A 104 -6.79 1.88 15.11
N ASP A 105 -6.88 0.58 14.92
CA ASP A 105 -8.12 -0.20 14.82
C ASP A 105 -9.07 0.33 13.74
N GLY A 106 -8.53 0.63 12.55
CA GLY A 106 -9.34 1.00 11.40
C GLY A 106 -10.28 -0.12 10.96
N PHE A 107 -11.37 0.29 10.31
CA PHE A 107 -12.56 -0.52 10.07
C PHE A 107 -12.79 -0.91 8.60
N ALA A 108 -11.87 -0.48 7.73
CA ALA A 108 -11.76 -0.74 6.28
C ALA A 108 -10.31 -0.36 5.89
N TRP A 109 -10.03 -0.15 4.60
CA TRP A 109 -8.74 0.41 4.18
C TRP A 109 -8.45 1.66 5.01
N ASN A 110 -7.32 1.69 5.71
CA ASN A 110 -7.11 2.70 6.74
C ASN A 110 -6.93 4.07 6.09
N ILE A 111 -5.97 4.17 5.17
CA ILE A 111 -5.61 5.43 4.52
C ILE A 111 -5.74 5.24 3.01
N ILE A 112 -6.51 6.12 2.37
CA ILE A 112 -6.60 6.23 0.92
C ILE A 112 -6.22 7.63 0.46
N ALA A 113 -5.37 7.70 -0.57
CA ALA A 113 -5.12 8.90 -1.35
C ALA A 113 -5.61 8.64 -2.77
N HIS A 114 -6.82 9.09 -3.09
CA HIS A 114 -7.49 8.86 -4.36
C HIS A 114 -7.39 10.09 -5.26
N HIS A 115 -6.89 9.93 -6.49
CA HIS A 115 -6.64 11.02 -7.44
C HIS A 115 -5.84 12.20 -6.86
N CYS A 116 -4.89 11.91 -5.96
CA CYS A 116 -4.07 12.91 -5.33
C CYS A 116 -2.76 13.17 -6.08
N ASP A 117 -2.18 14.35 -5.83
CA ASP A 117 -0.96 14.86 -6.47
C ASP A 117 -0.04 15.49 -5.42
N ASP A 118 1.22 15.08 -5.33
CA ASP A 118 2.17 15.50 -4.29
C ASP A 118 1.66 15.19 -2.86
N VAL A 119 1.78 13.92 -2.46
CA VAL A 119 1.37 13.42 -1.15
C VAL A 119 2.55 12.79 -0.43
N ARG A 120 2.76 13.18 0.83
CA ARG A 120 3.82 12.61 1.67
C ARG A 120 3.25 12.02 2.95
N PHE A 121 3.50 10.73 3.14
CA PHE A 121 3.30 10.02 4.40
C PHE A 121 4.66 9.78 5.02
N SER A 122 4.88 10.31 6.23
CA SER A 122 6.14 10.09 6.93
C SER A 122 5.92 9.75 8.40
N TRP A 123 6.63 8.75 8.92
CA TRP A 123 6.52 8.36 10.34
C TRP A 123 5.11 7.95 10.79
N VAL A 124 4.24 7.60 9.85
CA VAL A 124 2.87 7.14 10.12
C VAL A 124 2.91 5.70 10.60
N LYS A 125 2.09 5.39 11.60
CA LYS A 125 1.87 4.01 12.04
C LYS A 125 0.43 3.62 11.74
N VAL A 126 0.23 2.47 11.10
CA VAL A 126 -1.10 1.88 10.94
C VAL A 126 -1.10 0.53 11.64
N MET A 127 -2.02 0.32 12.58
CA MET A 127 -2.14 -0.91 13.34
C MET A 127 -3.60 -1.31 13.45
N THR A 128 -3.93 -2.53 13.06
CA THR A 128 -5.28 -3.05 13.18
C THR A 128 -5.28 -4.57 13.27
N GLU A 129 -6.12 -5.08 14.17
CA GLU A 129 -6.42 -6.51 14.31
C GLU A 129 -7.77 -6.88 13.69
N ARG A 130 -8.45 -5.92 13.06
CA ARG A 130 -9.75 -6.17 12.43
C ARG A 130 -9.55 -6.91 11.11
N PRO A 131 -10.33 -7.97 10.86
CA PRO A 131 -10.10 -8.88 9.74
C PRO A 131 -10.49 -8.22 8.42
N TRP A 132 -9.84 -8.62 7.31
CA TRP A 132 -10.16 -8.32 5.91
C TRP A 132 -10.26 -6.84 5.53
N SER A 133 -9.80 -6.48 4.34
CA SER A 133 -9.93 -5.12 3.79
C SER A 133 -9.46 -4.03 4.76
N THR A 134 -8.46 -4.33 5.59
CA THR A 134 -7.88 -3.41 6.58
C THR A 134 -6.45 -3.02 6.20
N ASP A 135 -6.31 -2.71 4.91
CA ASP A 135 -5.08 -2.27 4.26
C ASP A 135 -4.47 -1.06 4.99
N GLY A 136 -3.17 -0.89 4.89
CA GLY A 136 -2.45 0.23 5.49
C GLY A 136 -2.66 1.52 4.70
N ILE A 137 -1.71 1.81 3.80
CA ILE A 137 -1.71 3.03 2.98
C ILE A 137 -1.96 2.66 1.51
N ASN A 138 -2.95 3.33 0.90
CA ASN A 138 -3.40 3.04 -0.46
C ASN A 138 -3.30 4.29 -1.35
N PRO A 139 -2.19 4.46 -2.09
CA PRO A 139 -2.13 5.41 -3.20
C PRO A 139 -2.99 4.89 -4.35
N CYS A 140 -4.08 5.58 -4.66
CA CYS A 140 -5.07 5.16 -5.62
C CYS A 140 -5.22 6.17 -6.75
N ALA A 141 -4.98 5.76 -8.00
CA ALA A 141 -5.04 6.64 -9.19
C ALA A 141 -4.32 8.00 -8.99
N SER A 142 -3.24 7.99 -8.21
CA SER A 142 -2.51 9.17 -7.73
C SER A 142 -1.13 9.25 -8.37
N ARG A 143 -0.50 10.42 -8.24
CA ARG A 143 0.88 10.64 -8.68
C ARG A 143 1.72 11.41 -7.65
N ASP A 144 3.03 11.28 -7.76
CA ASP A 144 4.00 11.97 -6.90
C ASP A 144 3.72 11.68 -5.41
N VAL A 145 3.71 10.39 -5.06
CA VAL A 145 3.41 9.92 -3.69
C VAL A 145 4.65 9.33 -3.04
N VAL A 146 4.98 9.80 -1.85
CA VAL A 146 6.08 9.27 -1.03
C VAL A 146 5.53 8.71 0.28
N ILE A 147 5.84 7.46 0.58
CA ILE A 147 5.59 6.81 1.87
C ILE A 147 6.95 6.46 2.47
N GLU A 148 7.32 7.08 3.58
CA GLU A 148 8.64 6.89 4.18
C GLU A 148 8.65 6.80 5.70
N ASP A 149 9.59 6.02 6.25
CA ASP A 149 9.79 5.91 7.71
C ASP A 149 8.52 5.42 8.46
N CYS A 150 7.63 4.69 7.77
CA CYS A 150 6.34 4.25 8.28
C CYS A 150 6.39 2.82 8.84
N PHE A 151 5.47 2.51 9.76
CA PHE A 151 5.22 1.17 10.28
C PHE A 151 3.79 0.73 9.98
N MET A 152 3.59 -0.48 9.47
CA MET A 152 2.25 -1.02 9.22
C MET A 152 2.14 -2.43 9.77
N ARG A 153 1.11 -2.67 10.59
CA ARG A 153 0.64 -4.00 10.95
C ARG A 153 -0.85 -4.13 10.62
N THR A 154 -1.15 -4.94 9.62
CA THR A 154 -2.47 -5.00 8.97
C THR A 154 -2.94 -6.44 8.81
N LYS A 155 -4.26 -6.65 8.71
CA LYS A 155 -4.87 -7.93 8.33
C LYS A 155 -5.30 -7.96 6.86
N ASP A 156 -4.62 -7.17 6.07
CA ASP A 156 -4.66 -7.10 4.62
C ASP A 156 -3.35 -6.43 4.13
N ASP A 157 -3.29 -5.93 2.89
CA ASP A 157 -2.12 -5.30 2.30
C ASP A 157 -1.53 -4.16 3.17
N CYS A 158 -0.23 -4.19 3.51
CA CYS A 158 0.36 -3.06 4.26
C CYS A 158 0.43 -1.80 3.38
N VAL A 159 0.89 -1.95 2.13
CA VAL A 159 0.80 -0.90 1.11
C VAL A 159 0.24 -1.49 -0.17
N SER A 160 -0.79 -0.83 -0.72
CA SER A 160 -1.47 -1.27 -1.94
C SER A 160 -1.55 -0.11 -2.92
N VAL A 161 -0.85 -0.22 -4.05
CA VAL A 161 -0.86 0.79 -5.11
C VAL A 161 -1.93 0.41 -6.13
N LYS A 162 -3.09 1.08 -6.10
CA LYS A 162 -4.29 0.63 -6.83
C LYS A 162 -4.73 1.60 -7.93
N GLY A 163 -5.09 1.08 -9.10
CA GLY A 163 -5.88 1.82 -10.07
C GLY A 163 -7.35 1.76 -9.70
N LEU A 164 -7.93 2.89 -9.30
CA LEU A 164 -9.34 3.00 -8.90
C LEU A 164 -10.02 4.14 -9.64
N ASP A 165 -10.26 3.98 -10.94
CA ASP A 165 -11.12 4.90 -11.68
C ASP A 165 -12.52 4.30 -11.84
N TRP A 166 -13.42 4.69 -10.93
CA TRP A 166 -14.84 4.31 -10.94
C TRP A 166 -15.73 5.36 -11.59
N GLU A 167 -15.20 6.58 -11.78
CA GLU A 167 -15.93 7.71 -12.36
C GLU A 167 -16.01 7.58 -13.88
N HIS A 168 -15.00 6.93 -14.47
CA HIS A 168 -14.91 6.76 -15.92
C HIS A 168 -15.18 5.31 -16.33
N PRO A 169 -16.37 5.01 -16.87
CA PRO A 169 -16.70 3.68 -17.38
C PRO A 169 -15.99 3.38 -18.69
N ASP A 170 -15.27 4.31 -19.30
CA ASP A 170 -14.45 4.03 -20.48
C ASP A 170 -12.97 3.94 -20.07
N PRO A 171 -12.28 2.81 -20.31
CA PRO A 171 -10.85 2.68 -20.06
C PRO A 171 -9.96 3.72 -20.74
N ARG A 172 -10.46 4.34 -21.83
CA ARG A 172 -9.75 5.41 -22.54
C ARG A 172 -9.68 6.72 -21.75
N ASP A 173 -10.57 6.89 -20.79
CA ASP A 173 -10.65 8.08 -19.95
C ASP A 173 -9.86 7.90 -18.63
N TRP A 174 -9.34 6.70 -18.37
CA TRP A 174 -8.58 6.41 -17.15
C TRP A 174 -7.29 7.24 -17.08
N VAL A 175 -7.00 7.78 -15.91
CA VAL A 175 -5.78 8.55 -15.66
C VAL A 175 -4.59 7.67 -15.30
N PRO A 176 -3.34 8.11 -15.60
CA PRO A 176 -2.15 7.36 -15.22
C PRO A 176 -1.89 7.45 -13.71
N LEU A 177 -1.46 6.33 -13.12
CA LEU A 177 -0.93 6.26 -11.76
C LEU A 177 0.59 6.09 -11.86
N ARG A 178 1.35 7.00 -11.26
CA ARG A 178 2.80 7.00 -11.47
C ARG A 178 3.59 7.74 -10.40
N ASP A 179 4.90 7.53 -10.39
CA ASP A 179 5.82 8.28 -9.53
C ASP A 179 5.50 8.06 -8.03
N ILE A 180 5.53 6.78 -7.62
CA ILE A 180 5.27 6.39 -6.23
C ILE A 180 6.51 5.73 -5.64
N THR A 181 6.95 6.25 -4.49
CA THR A 181 8.10 5.72 -3.75
C THR A 181 7.69 5.33 -2.34
N ILE A 182 8.00 4.09 -1.96
CA ILE A 182 7.83 3.53 -0.63
C ILE A 182 9.22 3.18 -0.11
N ARG A 183 9.66 3.78 0.99
CA ARG A 183 11.03 3.55 1.47
C ARG A 183 11.21 3.60 2.98
N ARG A 184 12.15 2.82 3.52
CA ARG A 184 12.41 2.77 4.99
C ARG A 184 11.16 2.43 5.78
N CYS A 185 10.37 1.49 5.27
CA CYS A 185 9.14 1.05 5.92
C CYS A 185 9.32 -0.32 6.58
N VAL A 186 8.67 -0.50 7.73
CA VAL A 186 8.60 -1.77 8.44
C VAL A 186 7.18 -2.30 8.38
N MET A 187 7.00 -3.54 7.95
CA MET A 187 5.69 -4.10 7.61
C MET A 187 5.45 -5.48 8.25
N TRP A 188 4.20 -5.70 8.66
CA TRP A 188 3.70 -6.96 9.19
C TRP A 188 2.30 -7.20 8.62
N SER A 189 2.15 -8.21 7.76
CA SER A 189 0.85 -8.57 7.18
C SER A 189 0.35 -9.88 7.77
N ASP A 190 -0.73 -9.79 8.54
CA ASP A 190 -1.33 -10.91 9.23
C ASP A 190 -2.23 -11.77 8.31
N ASN A 191 -2.59 -11.31 7.09
CA ASN A 191 -3.57 -12.04 6.28
C ASN A 191 -3.48 -11.94 4.74
N ASN A 192 -2.71 -11.02 4.15
CA ASN A 192 -2.64 -10.86 2.68
C ASN A 192 -1.21 -10.51 2.21
N ASN A 193 -1.03 -9.51 1.33
CA ASN A 193 0.29 -9.09 0.87
C ASN A 193 0.99 -8.22 1.92
N ALA A 194 2.33 -8.18 1.90
CA ALA A 194 3.02 -7.07 2.55
C ALA A 194 2.90 -5.83 1.66
N VAL A 195 3.29 -5.96 0.40
CA VAL A 195 3.12 -4.89 -0.60
C VAL A 195 2.55 -5.45 -1.88
N VAL A 196 1.69 -4.65 -2.52
CA VAL A 196 1.15 -4.98 -3.83
C VAL A 196 1.06 -3.75 -4.74
N VAL A 197 1.39 -3.95 -6.01
CA VAL A 197 1.00 -3.06 -7.10
C VAL A 197 -0.18 -3.73 -7.81
N GLY A 198 -1.33 -3.07 -7.77
CA GLY A 198 -2.64 -3.66 -8.00
C GLY A 198 -3.37 -3.91 -6.68
N SER A 199 -4.38 -4.76 -6.63
CA SER A 199 -4.85 -5.65 -7.68
C SER A 199 -5.98 -5.08 -8.53
N GLU A 200 -6.71 -4.08 -8.01
CA GLU A 200 -7.55 -3.20 -8.78
C GLU A 200 -6.64 -2.30 -9.63
N THR A 201 -6.79 -2.35 -10.95
CA THR A 201 -5.83 -1.72 -11.87
C THR A 201 -6.45 -0.70 -12.79
N ARG A 202 -7.68 -0.22 -12.58
CA ARG A 202 -8.35 0.74 -13.47
C ARG A 202 -7.61 2.08 -13.52
N SER A 203 -6.69 2.19 -14.48
CA SER A 203 -5.77 3.29 -14.73
C SER A 203 -5.23 3.11 -16.14
N SER A 204 -4.90 4.17 -16.87
CA SER A 204 -4.39 4.01 -18.25
C SER A 204 -3.00 3.35 -18.29
N VAL A 205 -2.20 3.58 -17.25
CA VAL A 205 -0.90 2.93 -17.03
C VAL A 205 -0.54 3.06 -15.55
N ILE A 206 0.10 2.03 -15.00
CA ILE A 206 0.70 2.08 -13.65
C ILE A 206 2.22 1.97 -13.84
N GLU A 207 2.96 3.02 -13.52
CA GLU A 207 4.40 3.06 -13.80
C GLU A 207 5.28 3.83 -12.82
N ARG A 208 6.59 3.54 -12.78
CA ARG A 208 7.57 4.20 -11.90
C ARG A 208 7.19 4.05 -10.44
N ILE A 209 7.05 2.80 -10.01
CA ILE A 209 6.75 2.43 -8.63
C ILE A 209 8.01 1.83 -7.99
N ARG A 210 8.45 2.41 -6.87
CA ARG A 210 9.70 2.02 -6.20
C ARG A 210 9.42 1.63 -4.75
N PHE A 211 9.91 0.46 -4.36
CA PHE A 211 10.03 0.00 -2.97
C PHE A 211 11.51 -0.09 -2.64
N GLU A 212 11.98 0.64 -1.63
CA GLU A 212 13.40 0.80 -1.34
C GLU A 212 13.71 0.69 0.16
N ASP A 213 14.63 -0.19 0.54
CA ASP A 213 15.10 -0.28 1.94
C ASP A 213 13.93 -0.56 2.92
N CYS A 214 13.22 -1.69 2.74
CA CYS A 214 12.08 -2.05 3.58
C CYS A 214 12.30 -3.38 4.32
N ASP A 215 11.79 -3.43 5.55
CA ASP A 215 11.78 -4.63 6.39
C ASP A 215 10.36 -5.20 6.49
N ILE A 216 10.20 -6.45 6.08
CA ILE A 216 8.95 -7.19 6.17
C ILE A 216 9.14 -8.26 7.24
N LEU A 217 8.60 -8.00 8.43
CA LEU A 217 8.79 -8.85 9.61
C LEU A 217 7.99 -10.15 9.50
N TYR A 218 6.82 -10.09 8.90
CA TYR A 218 5.93 -11.25 8.81
C TYR A 218 4.93 -11.10 7.67
N THR A 219 4.66 -12.19 6.95
CA THR A 219 3.54 -12.26 6.00
C THR A 219 2.95 -13.68 5.98
N SER A 220 1.66 -13.80 6.28
CA SER A 220 0.98 -15.10 6.30
C SER A 220 0.26 -15.45 4.97
N ASN A 221 -0.39 -14.45 4.35
CA ASN A 221 -1.42 -14.60 3.30
C ASN A 221 -2.34 -15.82 3.52
N THR A 222 -3.34 -15.71 4.39
CA THR A 222 -4.28 -16.82 4.66
C THR A 222 -5.55 -16.77 3.81
N VAL A 223 -5.73 -15.72 3.01
CA VAL A 223 -6.87 -15.54 2.12
C VAL A 223 -6.49 -16.00 0.71
N GLY A 224 -6.42 -17.33 0.52
CA GLY A 224 -6.23 -17.95 -0.79
C GLY A 224 -4.77 -18.15 -1.25
N ASP A 225 -4.62 -18.42 -2.55
CA ASP A 225 -3.32 -18.60 -3.24
C ASP A 225 -2.92 -17.37 -4.09
N GLU A 226 -3.75 -16.33 -4.10
CA GLU A 226 -3.49 -15.08 -4.82
C GLU A 226 -2.71 -14.10 -3.91
N GLY A 227 -1.60 -13.57 -4.42
CA GLY A 227 -0.73 -12.66 -3.66
C GLY A 227 0.44 -13.35 -2.95
N GLY A 228 1.22 -12.58 -2.19
CA GLY A 228 2.53 -12.95 -1.68
C GLY A 228 3.16 -11.80 -0.90
N VAL A 229 4.43 -11.93 -0.53
CA VAL A 229 5.14 -10.85 0.16
C VAL A 229 5.24 -9.62 -0.74
N LEU A 230 5.77 -9.82 -1.96
CA LEU A 230 5.94 -8.80 -2.99
C LEU A 230 5.09 -9.16 -4.21
N SER A 231 4.03 -8.40 -4.44
CA SER A 231 3.04 -8.75 -5.46
C SER A 231 2.87 -7.67 -6.53
N VAL A 232 2.67 -8.12 -7.77
CA VAL A 232 2.21 -7.31 -8.90
C VAL A 232 1.04 -8.05 -9.53
N ILE A 233 -0.16 -7.50 -9.41
CA ILE A 233 -1.41 -8.20 -9.74
C ILE A 233 -2.25 -7.32 -10.67
N VAL A 234 -2.70 -7.88 -11.81
CA VAL A 234 -3.52 -7.14 -12.79
C VAL A 234 -4.90 -7.74 -12.97
N LEU A 235 -5.93 -6.94 -12.67
CA LEU A 235 -7.33 -7.31 -12.86
C LEU A 235 -7.88 -6.90 -14.24
N ASP A 236 -7.78 -5.64 -14.65
CA ASP A 236 -8.57 -5.05 -15.77
C ASP A 236 -7.79 -4.82 -17.10
N ASP A 237 -6.62 -5.41 -17.28
CA ASP A 237 -5.72 -5.23 -18.47
C ASP A 237 -4.99 -3.90 -18.59
N THR A 238 -4.67 -3.28 -17.46
CA THR A 238 -3.77 -2.11 -17.45
C THR A 238 -2.33 -2.54 -17.68
N THR A 239 -1.59 -1.74 -18.45
CA THR A 239 -0.13 -1.95 -18.56
C THR A 239 0.55 -1.50 -17.27
N LEU A 240 1.27 -2.41 -16.63
CA LEU A 240 2.13 -2.15 -15.48
C LEU A 240 3.57 -2.19 -15.95
N ARG A 241 4.35 -1.13 -15.70
CA ARG A 241 5.75 -1.08 -16.11
C ARG A 241 6.66 -0.29 -15.19
N ASP A 242 7.96 -0.57 -15.25
CA ASP A 242 8.97 0.16 -14.48
C ASP A 242 8.67 0.14 -12.97
N ILE A 243 8.61 -1.09 -12.44
CA ILE A 243 8.36 -1.37 -11.03
C ILE A 243 9.64 -1.94 -10.44
N THR A 244 10.08 -1.45 -9.29
CA THR A 244 11.29 -1.97 -8.63
C THR A 244 11.07 -2.18 -7.14
N PHE A 245 11.46 -3.35 -6.70
CA PHE A 245 11.68 -3.71 -5.31
C PHE A 245 13.19 -3.82 -5.11
N ASN A 246 13.78 -2.97 -4.28
CA ASN A 246 15.21 -2.90 -4.07
C ASN A 246 15.54 -2.85 -2.57
N ASP A 247 16.46 -3.71 -2.13
CA ASP A 247 16.88 -3.79 -0.72
C ASP A 247 15.71 -4.08 0.21
N ILE A 248 15.16 -5.29 0.07
CA ILE A 248 14.02 -5.75 0.87
C ILE A 248 14.44 -6.95 1.71
N ARG A 249 14.18 -6.86 3.00
CA ARG A 249 14.53 -7.87 4.00
C ARG A 249 13.25 -8.47 4.54
N VAL A 250 13.08 -9.77 4.39
CA VAL A 250 11.88 -10.49 4.76
C VAL A 250 12.25 -11.49 5.85
N GLU A 251 11.84 -11.22 7.08
CA GLU A 251 12.19 -12.04 8.24
C GLU A 251 11.49 -13.39 8.19
N TYR A 252 10.18 -13.40 7.95
CA TYR A 252 9.39 -14.63 7.97
C TYR A 252 8.21 -14.60 7.00
N ALA A 253 8.12 -15.58 6.10
CA ALA A 253 7.01 -15.70 5.14
C ALA A 253 6.36 -17.09 5.14
N LEU A 254 5.04 -17.15 5.29
CA LEU A 254 4.23 -18.36 5.05
C LEU A 254 3.71 -18.45 3.60
N CYS A 255 3.71 -17.33 2.88
CA CYS A 255 3.16 -17.18 1.53
C CYS A 255 4.26 -17.17 0.45
N PRO A 256 3.90 -17.11 -0.84
CA PRO A 256 4.87 -16.88 -1.91
C PRO A 256 5.67 -15.59 -1.67
N LEU A 257 6.96 -15.59 -2.00
CA LEU A 257 7.81 -14.41 -1.82
C LEU A 257 7.55 -13.36 -2.90
N ILE A 258 7.50 -13.79 -4.17
CA ILE A 258 7.33 -12.92 -5.33
C ILE A 258 6.21 -13.48 -6.19
N ASN A 259 5.17 -12.68 -6.45
CA ASN A 259 4.11 -13.04 -7.39
C ASN A 259 3.86 -11.94 -8.40
N VAL A 260 3.84 -12.29 -9.69
CA VAL A 260 3.54 -11.36 -10.79
C VAL A 260 2.56 -12.04 -11.74
N PHE A 261 1.31 -11.58 -11.78
CA PHE A 261 0.30 -12.29 -12.55
C PHE A 261 -0.93 -11.45 -12.91
N PHE A 262 -1.72 -11.98 -13.84
CA PHE A 262 -3.07 -11.51 -14.14
C PHE A 262 -4.10 -12.43 -13.47
N THR A 263 -5.18 -11.85 -12.94
CA THR A 263 -6.32 -12.62 -12.40
C THR A 263 -7.63 -12.12 -12.99
N ASN A 264 -8.57 -13.04 -13.23
CA ASN A 264 -9.87 -12.75 -13.82
C ASN A 264 -10.91 -12.26 -12.81
N GLU A 265 -10.66 -12.41 -11.52
CA GLU A 265 -11.60 -12.08 -10.46
C GLU A 265 -10.85 -11.83 -9.17
N ILE A 266 -11.30 -10.85 -8.38
CA ILE A 266 -10.80 -10.62 -7.03
C ILE A 266 -11.99 -10.33 -6.13
N PHE A 267 -12.16 -11.12 -5.06
CA PHE A 267 -13.28 -10.99 -4.12
C PHE A 267 -14.64 -10.87 -4.83
N GLU A 268 -14.92 -11.78 -5.77
CA GLU A 268 -16.16 -11.79 -6.58
C GLU A 268 -16.33 -10.57 -7.52
N ILE A 269 -15.30 -9.73 -7.66
CA ILE A 269 -15.27 -8.63 -8.61
C ILE A 269 -14.59 -9.14 -9.90
N PRO A 270 -15.35 -9.35 -10.99
CA PRO A 270 -14.78 -9.85 -12.22
C PRO A 270 -13.96 -8.76 -12.92
N SER A 271 -12.92 -9.20 -13.60
CA SER A 271 -12.13 -8.39 -14.52
C SER A 271 -12.97 -7.84 -15.67
N ARG A 272 -12.67 -6.61 -16.07
CA ARG A 272 -13.12 -6.01 -17.31
C ARG A 272 -12.02 -6.13 -18.35
N ARG A 273 -11.97 -7.29 -19.00
CA ARG A 273 -10.98 -7.54 -20.05
C ARG A 273 -11.15 -6.62 -21.26
N LEU A 274 -10.06 -6.03 -21.71
CA LEU A 274 -9.99 -5.16 -22.87
C LEU A 274 -9.46 -5.93 -24.08
N ALA A 275 -10.04 -5.67 -25.27
CA ALA A 275 -9.62 -6.34 -26.50
C ALA A 275 -8.15 -6.04 -26.87
N ALA A 276 -7.63 -4.87 -26.49
CA ALA A 276 -6.24 -4.49 -26.70
C ALA A 276 -5.25 -5.24 -25.79
N GLY A 277 -5.75 -5.84 -24.69
CA GLY A 277 -4.93 -6.42 -23.63
C GLY A 277 -4.10 -5.39 -22.88
N GLY A 278 -3.17 -5.89 -22.08
CA GLY A 278 -2.25 -5.11 -21.26
C GLY A 278 -1.12 -6.02 -20.79
N VAL A 279 0.06 -5.46 -20.57
CA VAL A 279 1.25 -6.26 -20.21
C VAL A 279 1.80 -5.83 -18.86
N ILE A 280 2.37 -6.79 -18.12
CA ILE A 280 3.28 -6.49 -17.02
C ILE A 280 4.69 -6.57 -17.58
N ARG A 281 5.45 -5.47 -17.52
CA ARG A 281 6.80 -5.44 -18.05
C ARG A 281 7.79 -4.66 -17.21
N ASP A 282 9.08 -4.91 -17.38
CA ASP A 282 10.14 -4.11 -16.76
C ASP A 282 10.00 -4.09 -15.21
N VAL A 283 9.91 -5.27 -14.60
CA VAL A 283 9.79 -5.45 -13.13
C VAL A 283 11.11 -5.97 -12.58
N VAL A 284 11.65 -5.29 -11.57
CA VAL A 284 12.95 -5.61 -10.97
C VAL A 284 12.78 -5.95 -9.50
N PHE A 285 13.28 -7.11 -9.10
CA PHE A 285 13.47 -7.52 -7.72
C PHE A 285 14.97 -7.58 -7.46
N ARG A 286 15.52 -6.66 -6.68
CA ARG A 286 16.96 -6.52 -6.47
C ARG A 286 17.29 -6.53 -4.97
N ASN A 287 18.35 -7.24 -4.59
CA ASN A 287 18.84 -7.28 -3.21
C ASN A 287 17.72 -7.68 -2.24
N ILE A 288 17.10 -8.84 -2.49
CA ILE A 288 16.00 -9.34 -1.68
C ILE A 288 16.52 -10.49 -0.83
N THR A 289 16.30 -10.44 0.48
CA THR A 289 16.66 -11.53 1.40
C THR A 289 15.44 -12.04 2.13
N LEU A 290 15.17 -13.34 2.02
CA LEU A 290 14.21 -14.06 2.87
C LEU A 290 14.97 -14.86 3.93
N PHE A 291 14.83 -14.51 5.21
CA PHE A 291 15.57 -15.14 6.30
C PHE A 291 14.96 -16.48 6.72
N ASP A 292 13.64 -16.56 6.89
CA ASP A 292 12.98 -17.79 7.35
C ASP A 292 11.51 -17.92 6.88
N GLY A 293 10.87 -19.02 7.25
CA GLY A 293 9.50 -19.38 6.95
C GLY A 293 9.39 -20.48 5.90
N PRO A 294 8.31 -21.27 5.91
CA PRO A 294 8.09 -22.33 4.94
C PRO A 294 8.04 -21.76 3.53
N SER A 295 7.47 -20.56 3.34
CA SER A 295 7.22 -19.84 2.09
C SER A 295 6.68 -20.71 0.96
N ARG A 296 5.51 -20.42 0.39
CA ARG A 296 4.99 -21.17 -0.77
C ARG A 296 5.78 -20.81 -2.04
N ARG A 297 5.58 -21.55 -3.14
CA ARG A 297 6.25 -21.26 -4.42
C ARG A 297 5.77 -19.92 -4.97
N SER A 298 6.73 -19.12 -5.42
CA SER A 298 6.54 -17.88 -6.18
C SER A 298 6.12 -18.20 -7.62
N TYR A 299 5.40 -17.30 -8.28
CA TYR A 299 5.07 -17.49 -9.70
C TYR A 299 5.00 -16.19 -10.50
N LEU A 300 5.45 -16.29 -11.77
CA LEU A 300 5.29 -15.25 -12.79
C LEU A 300 4.40 -15.83 -13.90
N ARG A 301 3.18 -15.31 -14.06
CA ARG A 301 2.18 -15.91 -14.95
C ARG A 301 1.51 -14.85 -15.81
N GLY A 302 1.77 -14.87 -17.11
CA GLY A 302 0.89 -14.22 -18.07
C GLY A 302 -0.41 -15.01 -18.23
N MET A 303 -1.38 -14.45 -18.94
CA MET A 303 -2.68 -15.10 -19.17
C MET A 303 -2.84 -15.61 -20.60
N ASP A 304 -2.44 -14.82 -21.60
CA ASP A 304 -2.53 -15.14 -23.02
C ASP A 304 -1.53 -14.29 -23.84
N ALA A 305 -1.62 -14.36 -25.17
CA ALA A 305 -0.72 -13.65 -26.08
C ALA A 305 -0.79 -12.11 -25.98
N LEU A 306 -1.88 -11.54 -25.45
CA LEU A 306 -2.08 -10.11 -25.24
C LEU A 306 -1.81 -9.68 -23.79
N ARG A 307 -1.69 -10.65 -22.88
CA ARG A 307 -1.57 -10.46 -21.42
C ARG A 307 -0.33 -11.14 -20.88
N LYS A 308 0.81 -10.63 -21.30
CA LYS A 308 2.11 -11.23 -20.97
C LYS A 308 2.73 -10.61 -19.72
N VAL A 309 3.57 -11.41 -19.07
CA VAL A 309 4.57 -10.95 -18.11
C VAL A 309 5.92 -11.01 -18.81
N THR A 310 6.64 -9.89 -18.90
CA THR A 310 7.91 -9.84 -19.65
C THR A 310 8.96 -8.94 -19.01
N GLY A 311 10.26 -9.19 -19.23
CA GLY A 311 11.33 -8.33 -18.72
C GLY A 311 11.36 -8.28 -17.19
N VAL A 312 11.19 -9.43 -16.53
CA VAL A 312 11.32 -9.54 -15.06
C VAL A 312 12.76 -9.91 -14.72
N ARG A 313 13.41 -9.09 -13.89
CA ARG A 313 14.77 -9.34 -13.42
C ARG A 313 14.77 -9.57 -11.92
N ILE A 314 15.37 -10.69 -11.51
CA ILE A 314 15.60 -11.03 -10.11
C ILE A 314 17.11 -11.02 -9.91
N GLU A 315 17.60 -10.04 -9.15
CA GLU A 315 19.02 -9.72 -9.00
C GLU A 315 19.40 -9.86 -7.52
N ASN A 316 20.39 -10.70 -7.21
CA ASN A 316 20.87 -10.90 -5.83
C ASN A 316 19.74 -11.27 -4.85
N LEU A 317 18.99 -12.33 -5.18
CA LEU A 317 18.00 -12.93 -4.30
C LEU A 317 18.68 -13.95 -3.38
N VAL A 318 18.45 -13.83 -2.07
CA VAL A 318 18.94 -14.77 -1.05
C VAL A 318 17.75 -15.37 -0.31
N ILE A 319 17.65 -16.70 -0.30
CA ILE A 319 16.60 -17.43 0.44
C ILE A 319 17.29 -18.32 1.46
N ARG A 320 17.05 -18.06 2.75
CA ARG A 320 17.57 -18.82 3.89
C ARG A 320 19.08 -19.04 3.82
N GLY A 321 19.80 -17.93 3.58
CA GLY A 321 21.26 -17.89 3.49
C GLY A 321 21.85 -18.44 2.18
N LYS A 322 21.03 -18.81 1.19
CA LYS A 322 21.50 -19.32 -0.11
C LYS A 322 21.12 -18.35 -1.23
N SER A 323 22.11 -17.95 -2.04
CA SER A 323 21.86 -17.17 -3.26
C SER A 323 21.05 -18.00 -4.26
N ALA A 324 20.02 -17.39 -4.83
CA ALA A 324 19.18 -17.98 -5.85
C ALA A 324 19.67 -17.56 -7.25
N LEU A 325 20.22 -18.51 -8.01
CA LEU A 325 20.76 -18.28 -9.34
C LEU A 325 19.91 -18.94 -10.45
N THR A 326 18.93 -19.74 -10.07
CA THR A 326 17.99 -20.41 -10.96
C THR A 326 16.55 -20.26 -10.49
N ALA A 327 15.59 -20.54 -11.36
CA ALA A 327 14.16 -20.53 -10.99
C ALA A 327 13.85 -21.54 -9.88
N ALA A 328 14.56 -22.68 -9.85
CA ALA A 328 14.42 -23.67 -8.79
C ALA A 328 14.89 -23.13 -7.43
N ASP A 329 16.05 -22.45 -7.40
CA ASP A 329 16.58 -21.84 -6.17
C ASP A 329 15.65 -20.72 -5.67
N ALA A 330 15.14 -19.91 -6.59
CA ALA A 330 14.17 -18.84 -6.33
C ALA A 330 12.76 -19.36 -5.98
N ARG A 331 12.54 -20.69 -6.05
CA ARG A 331 11.24 -21.35 -5.87
C ARG A 331 10.14 -20.76 -6.75
N LEU A 332 10.52 -20.46 -7.99
CA LEU A 332 9.74 -19.71 -8.96
C LEU A 332 9.16 -20.62 -10.03
N GLU A 333 7.87 -20.48 -10.30
CA GLU A 333 7.18 -21.11 -11.42
C GLU A 333 6.82 -20.07 -12.49
N THR A 334 6.88 -20.48 -13.75
CA THR A 334 6.46 -19.65 -14.88
C THR A 334 5.51 -20.42 -15.79
N ASN A 335 4.84 -19.72 -16.71
CA ASN A 335 4.03 -20.34 -17.76
C ASN A 335 4.45 -19.84 -19.15
N ALA A 336 3.77 -20.32 -20.19
CA ALA A 336 4.09 -19.99 -21.59
C ALA A 336 3.93 -18.51 -21.96
N PHE A 337 3.35 -17.69 -21.09
CA PHE A 337 3.13 -16.25 -21.30
C PHE A 337 3.98 -15.37 -20.37
N ALA A 338 4.93 -15.98 -19.66
CA ALA A 338 5.98 -15.30 -18.93
C ALA A 338 7.31 -15.46 -19.70
N GLU A 339 7.81 -14.37 -20.27
CA GLU A 339 8.98 -14.35 -21.16
C GLU A 339 10.05 -13.36 -20.66
N ASP A 340 11.29 -13.48 -21.16
CA ASP A 340 12.40 -12.58 -20.78
C ASP A 340 12.58 -12.44 -19.25
N ILE A 341 12.68 -13.60 -18.58
CA ILE A 341 12.89 -13.70 -17.13
C ILE A 341 14.36 -13.98 -16.85
N THR A 342 15.00 -13.10 -16.10
CA THR A 342 16.42 -13.22 -15.73
C THR A 342 16.57 -13.37 -14.23
N ILE A 343 17.44 -14.30 -13.80
CA ILE A 343 17.84 -14.51 -12.40
C ILE A 343 19.36 -14.46 -12.36
N ILE A 344 19.94 -13.47 -11.65
CA ILE A 344 21.39 -13.21 -11.60
C ILE A 344 21.91 -12.85 -10.22
#